data_AF-A0A7W1GHB4-F1
#
_entry.id   AF-A0A7W1GHB4-F1
#
_cell.length_a   1.000
_cell.length_b   1.000
_cell.length_c   1.000
_cell.angle_alpha   90.00
_cell.angle_beta   90.00
_cell.angle_gamma   90.00
#
_symmetry.space_group_name_H-M   'P 1'
#
loop_
_entity.id
_entity.type
_entity.pdbx_description
1 polymer ?
#
loop_
_entity_poly.entity_id
_entity_poly.type
_entity_poly.pdbx_seq_one_letter_code
_entity_poly.pdbx_strand_id
1 'polypeptide(L)' 'MTNHTSTVFASESEAATRALRRVAFAAERARLAQHTIPNLIDLLSSADLRTRFIAEMCLRDATDT' A
#
# COMPACT_ATOMS: atom_id res chain seq x y z
N MET A 1 20.72 33.82 17.18
CA MET A 1 19.41 33.39 17.69
C MET A 1 18.88 32.33 16.73
N THR A 2 18.71 31.10 17.21
CA THR A 2 18.59 29.88 16.40
C THR A 2 17.14 29.59 16.00
N ASN A 3 16.91 29.40 14.70
CA ASN A 3 15.64 28.95 14.13
C ASN A 3 15.49 27.44 14.35
N HIS A 4 14.91 27.02 15.48
CA HIS A 4 14.69 25.59 15.81
C HIS A 4 13.25 25.09 15.60
N THR A 5 12.32 25.94 15.16
CA THR A 5 10.89 25.58 15.13
C THR A 5 10.44 24.86 13.84
N SER A 6 11.20 24.90 12.75
CA SER A 6 10.73 24.39 11.44
C SER A 6 10.87 22.88 11.22
N THR A 7 11.66 22.16 12.03
CA THR A 7 11.90 20.71 11.82
C THR A 7 10.85 19.81 12.45
N VAL A 8 10.16 20.25 13.51
CA VAL A 8 9.19 19.40 14.24
C VAL A 8 7.88 19.23 13.45
N PHE A 9 7.32 20.33 12.92
CA PHE A 9 6.07 20.30 12.13
C PHE A 9 6.21 19.54 10.80
N ALA A 10 7.38 19.59 10.16
CA ALA A 10 7.65 18.82 8.95
C ALA A 10 7.70 17.30 9.23
N SER A 11 8.26 16.90 10.37
CA SER A 11 8.36 15.50 10.79
C SER A 11 6.99 14.90 11.13
N GLU A 12 6.14 15.63 11.84
CA GLU A 12 4.78 15.19 12.18
C GLU A 12 3.90 15.03 10.94
N SER A 13 4.00 15.98 9.99
CA SER A 13 3.28 15.94 8.72
C SER A 13 3.71 14.75 7.84
N GLU A 14 5.01 14.46 7.78
CA GLU A 14 5.52 13.29 7.06
C GLU A 14 5.08 11.97 7.73
N ALA A 15 5.11 11.92 9.06
CA ALA A 15 4.68 10.76 9.84
C ALA A 15 3.18 10.47 9.62
N ALA A 16 2.33 11.50 9.65
CA ALA A 16 0.91 11.39 9.36
C ALA A 16 0.66 10.90 7.92
N THR A 17 1.38 11.49 6.95
CA THR A 17 1.31 11.08 5.54
C THR A 17 1.73 9.61 5.37
N ARG A 18 2.80 9.18 6.05
CA ARG A 18 3.26 7.79 6.03
C ARG A 18 2.24 6.85 6.67
N ALA A 19 1.60 7.26 7.76
CA ALA A 19 0.54 6.49 8.41
C ALA A 19 -0.67 6.29 7.48
N LEU A 20 -1.14 7.36 6.82
CA LEU A 20 -2.23 7.29 5.85
C LEU A 20 -1.89 6.37 4.68
N ARG A 21 -0.65 6.43 4.15
CA ARG A 21 -0.20 5.53 3.08
C ARG A 21 -0.23 4.06 3.51
N ARG A 22 0.16 3.75 4.76
CA ARG A 22 0.08 2.39 5.30
C ARG A 22 -1.35 1.89 5.42
N VAL A 23 -2.26 2.72 5.95
CA VAL A 23 -3.67 2.38 6.06
C VAL A 23 -4.28 2.12 4.68
N ALA A 24 -4.00 2.99 3.70
CA ALA A 24 -4.47 2.81 2.33
C ALA A 24 -3.93 1.52 1.70
N PHE A 25 -2.67 1.16 1.95
CA PHE A 25 -2.08 -0.09 1.46
C PHE A 25 -2.76 -1.32 2.09
N ALA A 26 -2.96 -1.32 3.41
CA ALA A 26 -3.60 -2.42 4.12
C ALA A 26 -5.05 -2.63 3.67
N ALA A 27 -5.80 -1.53 3.49
CA ALA A 27 -7.17 -1.56 2.99
C ALA A 27 -7.23 -2.14 1.57
N GLU A 28 -6.33 -1.70 0.68
CA GLU A 28 -6.31 -2.20 -0.69
C GLU A 28 -5.91 -3.68 -0.76
N ARG A 29 -4.93 -4.12 0.05
CA ARG A 29 -4.62 -5.55 0.17
C ARG A 29 -5.81 -6.37 0.66
N ALA A 30 -6.51 -5.90 1.70
CA ALA A 30 -7.69 -6.59 2.21
C ALA A 30 -8.83 -6.66 1.18
N ARG A 31 -8.95 -5.65 0.31
CA ARG A 31 -9.89 -5.65 -0.81
C ARG A 31 -9.49 -6.67 -1.87
N LEU A 32 -8.22 -6.68 -2.29
CA LEU A 32 -7.74 -7.59 -3.33
C LEU A 32 -7.72 -9.05 -2.90
N ALA A 33 -7.42 -9.34 -1.63
CA ALA A 33 -7.40 -10.70 -1.10
C ALA A 33 -8.75 -11.44 -1.19
N GLN A 34 -9.84 -10.72 -1.45
CA GLN A 34 -11.18 -11.30 -1.66
C GLN A 34 -11.42 -11.74 -3.12
N HIS A 35 -10.53 -11.39 -4.05
CA HIS A 35 -10.65 -11.80 -5.43
C HIS A 35 -10.22 -13.26 -5.63
N THR A 36 -10.79 -13.90 -6.64
CA THR A 36 -10.39 -15.23 -7.09
C THR A 36 -9.02 -15.18 -7.78
N ILE A 37 -8.32 -16.32 -7.83
CA ILE A 37 -7.02 -16.45 -8.51
C ILE A 37 -7.06 -15.92 -9.96
N PRO A 38 -8.04 -16.24 -10.83
CA PRO A 38 -8.09 -15.68 -12.19
C PRO A 38 -8.16 -14.14 -12.19
N ASN A 39 -8.99 -13.55 -11.32
CA ASN A 39 -9.10 -12.09 -11.23
C ASN A 39 -7.80 -11.46 -10.72
N LEU A 40 -7.09 -12.11 -9.81
CA LEU A 40 -5.76 -11.66 -9.36
C LEU A 40 -4.73 -11.71 -10.48
N ILE A 41 -4.77 -12.73 -11.35
CA ILE A 41 -3.90 -12.84 -12.53
C ILE A 41 -4.17 -11.69 -13.52
N ASP A 42 -5.44 -11.35 -13.78
CA ASP A 42 -5.78 -10.24 -14.68
C ASP A 42 -5.20 -8.91 -14.17
N LEU A 43 -5.23 -8.69 -12.86
CA LEU A 43 -4.68 -7.48 -12.21
C LEU A 43 -3.15 -7.37 -12.34
N LEU A 44 -2.44 -8.45 -12.67
CA LEU A 44 -1.00 -8.40 -12.92
C LEU A 44 -0.65 -7.55 -14.16
N SER A 45 -1.61 -7.37 -15.08
CA SER A 45 -1.46 -6.51 -16.26
C SER A 45 -1.80 -5.05 -16.00
N SER A 46 -2.14 -4.67 -14.76
CA SER A 46 -2.48 -3.28 -14.43
C SER A 46 -1.33 -2.32 -14.70
N ALA A 47 -1.65 -1.16 -15.27
CA ALA A 47 -0.69 -0.05 -15.43
C ALA A 47 -0.33 0.59 -14.08
N ASP A 48 -1.17 0.42 -13.05
CA ASP A 48 -0.85 0.86 -11.70
C ASP A 48 0.07 -0.16 -11.01
N LEU A 49 1.32 0.26 -10.78
CA LEU A 49 2.34 -0.54 -10.12
C LEU A 49 1.89 -1.00 -8.72
N ARG A 50 1.13 -0.17 -7.99
CA ARG A 50 0.66 -0.53 -6.64
C ARG A 50 -0.34 -1.67 -6.72
N THR A 51 -1.34 -1.57 -7.59
CA THR A 51 -2.33 -2.63 -7.83
C THR A 51 -1.64 -3.94 -8.22
N ARG A 52 -0.71 -3.88 -9.18
CA ARG A 52 0.04 -5.07 -9.62
C ARG A 52 0.80 -5.72 -8.46
N PHE A 53 1.54 -4.94 -7.69
CA PHE A 53 2.31 -5.45 -6.55
C PHE A 53 1.41 -6.11 -5.49
N ILE A 54 0.27 -5.51 -5.16
CA ILE A 54 -0.66 -6.09 -4.18
C ILE A 54 -1.31 -7.36 -4.73
N ALA A 55 -1.66 -7.39 -6.01
CA ALA A 55 -2.19 -8.58 -6.66
C ALA A 55 -1.18 -9.75 -6.65
N GLU A 56 0.10 -9.48 -6.94
CA GLU A 56 1.17 -10.49 -6.84
C GLU A 56 1.28 -11.06 -5.43
N MET A 57 1.22 -10.21 -4.39
CA MET A 57 1.25 -10.67 -3.00
C MET A 57 0.04 -11.55 -2.68
N CYS A 58 -1.17 -11.11 -3.01
CA CYS A 58 -2.39 -11.88 -2.74
C CYS A 58 -2.39 -13.22 -3.48
N LEU A 59 -1.84 -13.26 -4.69
CA LEU A 59 -1.72 -14.50 -5.47
C LEU A 59 -0.78 -15.49 -4.79
N ARG A 60 0.38 -15.03 -4.29
CA ARG A 60 1.32 -15.88 -3.52
C ARG A 60 0.63 -16.43 -2.27
N ASP A 61 -0.02 -15.57 -1.50
CA ASP A 61 -0.74 -15.96 -0.27
C ASP A 61 -1.82 -17.02 -0.55
N ALA A 62 -2.55 -16.89 -1.67
CA ALA A 62 -3.59 -17.84 -2.07
C ALA A 62 -3.04 -19.19 -2.54
N THR A 63 -1.78 -19.24 -3.01
CA THR A 63 -1.12 -20.47 -3.46
C THR A 63 -0.29 -21.17 -2.37
N ASP A 64 0.01 -20.50 -1.27
CA ASP A 64 0.74 -21.05 -0.10
C ASP A 64 -0.18 -21.76 0.92
N THR A 65 -1.48 -21.90 0.62
CA THR A 65 -2.46 -22.69 1.39
C THR A 65 -2.50 -24.14 0.91
#